data_AF-A0A6J0B2U0-F1
#
_entry.id   AF-A0A6J0B2U0-F1
#
_cell.length_a   1.000
_cell.length_b   1.000
_cell.length_c   1.000
_cell.angle_alpha   90.00
_cell.angle_beta   90.00
_cell.angle_gamma   90.00
#
_symmetry.space_group_name_H-M   'P 1'
#
loop_
_entity.id
_entity.type
_entity.pdbx_description
1 polymer ?
#
loop_
_entity_poly.entity_id
_entity_poly.type
_entity_poly.pdbx_seq_one_letter_code
_entity_poly.pdbx_strand_id
1 'polypeptide(L)'
;LQPCPGARCLPGRCKRSPPAFQVPYPPRQLLRDFQSHLPYQYLHYAQFKANRLEKAVAAAYTFLQKNPKHAITTDGPLPNLQAQPEEAVFLRAVKLYNSGGSRSSTEDRERALAEYLAIFARCLAGCEGAHEQADFKDF
;
A
#
# COMPACT_ATOMS: atom_id res chain seq x y z
N LEU A 1 7.78 -4.54 27.11
CA LEU A 1 8.52 -4.70 25.85
C LEU A 1 10.00 -4.47 26.15
N GLN A 2 10.85 -5.47 25.98
CA GLN A 2 12.30 -5.29 26.09
C GLN A 2 12.81 -4.48 24.88
N PRO A 3 13.75 -3.53 25.07
CA PRO A 3 14.42 -2.84 23.98
C PRO A 3 15.37 -3.79 23.24
N CYS A 4 15.36 -3.76 21.92
CA CYS A 4 16.30 -4.52 21.09
C CYS A 4 17.74 -4.03 21.36
N PRO A 5 18.67 -4.90 21.79
CA PRO A 5 20.04 -4.51 22.01
C PRO A 5 20.78 -4.40 20.67
N GLY A 6 21.19 -3.18 20.32
CA GLY A 6 22.33 -2.92 19.44
C GLY A 6 22.18 -3.31 17.97
N ALA A 7 21.60 -2.43 17.16
CA ALA A 7 21.99 -2.34 15.76
C ALA A 7 23.37 -1.67 15.67
N ARG A 8 24.45 -2.43 15.85
CA ARG A 8 25.81 -1.97 15.50
C ARG A 8 25.98 -2.06 13.99
N CYS A 9 26.00 -0.92 13.30
CA CYS A 9 26.42 -0.86 11.91
C CYS A 9 27.87 -1.38 11.83
N LEU A 10 28.10 -2.46 11.07
CA LEU A 10 29.45 -2.98 10.83
C LEU A 10 30.27 -1.92 10.08
N PRO A 11 31.39 -1.41 10.64
CA PRO A 11 32.22 -0.42 9.96
C PRO A 11 32.90 -1.10 8.77
N GLY A 12 32.51 -0.70 7.55
CA GLY A 12 33.20 -1.12 6.33
C GLY A 12 32.34 -1.41 5.10
N ARG A 13 31.00 -1.50 5.21
CA ARG A 13 30.12 -1.78 4.04
C ARG A 13 28.97 -0.79 3.81
N CYS A 14 28.92 0.32 4.54
CA CYS A 14 27.85 1.32 4.39
C CYS A 14 28.16 2.45 3.38
N LYS A 15 29.31 2.43 2.68
CA LYS A 15 29.70 3.50 1.75
C LYS A 15 29.12 3.40 0.33
N ARG A 16 28.33 2.36 0.04
CA ARG A 16 27.64 2.26 -1.27
C ARG A 16 26.22 2.74 -1.05
N SER A 17 25.83 3.82 -1.73
CA SER A 17 24.43 4.22 -1.80
C SER A 17 23.63 3.00 -2.22
N PRO A 18 22.59 2.60 -1.48
CA PRO A 18 21.77 1.46 -1.86
C PRO A 18 21.27 1.67 -3.29
N PRO A 19 21.09 0.61 -4.10
CA PRO A 19 20.69 0.75 -5.51
C PRO A 19 19.43 1.60 -5.70
N ALA A 20 18.53 1.60 -4.71
CA ALA A 20 17.34 2.45 -4.67
C ALA A 20 17.63 3.97 -4.71
N PHE A 21 18.79 4.41 -4.23
CA PHE A 21 19.24 5.82 -4.20
C PHE A 21 20.07 6.23 -5.41
N GLN A 22 20.35 5.29 -6.30
CA GLN A 22 21.04 5.56 -7.56
C GLN A 22 20.06 5.84 -8.71
N VAL A 23 18.75 5.68 -8.46
CA VAL A 23 17.70 5.91 -9.44
C VAL A 23 17.24 7.37 -9.35
N PRO A 24 17.19 8.12 -10.47
CA PRO A 24 16.68 9.48 -10.47
C PRO A 24 15.21 9.53 -10.04
N TYR A 25 14.80 10.66 -9.47
CA TYR A 25 13.42 10.85 -9.04
C TYR A 25 12.44 10.59 -10.20
N PRO A 26 11.36 9.83 -9.98
CA PRO A 26 10.44 9.45 -11.03
C PRO A 26 9.77 10.67 -11.68
N PRO A 27 9.58 10.68 -13.02
CA PRO A 27 8.87 11.74 -13.71
C PRO A 27 7.45 11.92 -13.17
N ARG A 28 6.93 13.16 -13.21
CA ARG A 28 5.56 13.48 -12.76
C ARG A 28 4.49 12.63 -13.44
N GLN A 29 4.66 12.31 -14.72
CA GLN A 29 3.70 11.46 -15.43
C GLN A 29 3.68 10.04 -14.85
N LEU A 30 4.85 9.46 -14.60
CA LEU A 30 4.97 8.14 -13.98
C LEU A 30 4.27 8.11 -12.61
N LEU A 31 4.48 9.15 -11.79
CA LEU A 31 3.79 9.28 -10.51
C LEU A 31 2.27 9.32 -10.66
N ARG A 32 1.74 10.04 -11.67
CA ARG A 32 0.29 10.08 -11.96
C ARG A 32 -0.24 8.73 -12.42
N ASP A 33 0.53 7.99 -13.22
CA ASP A 33 0.14 6.66 -13.68
C ASP A 33 0.03 5.70 -12.49
N PHE A 34 0.98 5.76 -11.54
CA PHE A 34 0.89 4.99 -10.30
C PHE A 34 -0.28 5.43 -9.42
N GLN A 35 -0.54 6.74 -9.28
CA GLN A 35 -1.68 7.26 -8.51
C GLN A 35 -3.04 6.87 -9.09
N SER A 36 -3.13 6.70 -10.41
CA SER A 36 -4.32 6.22 -11.12
C SER A 36 -4.38 4.71 -11.23
N HIS A 37 -3.44 3.98 -10.63
CA HIS A 37 -3.32 2.52 -10.71
C HIS A 37 -3.18 1.99 -12.16
N LEU A 38 -2.77 2.82 -13.12
CA LEU A 38 -2.62 2.42 -14.52
C LEU A 38 -1.69 1.20 -14.73
N PRO A 39 -0.58 1.03 -13.98
CA PRO A 39 0.24 -0.18 -14.08
C PRO A 39 -0.52 -1.48 -13.81
N TYR A 40 -1.57 -1.45 -12.98
CA TYR A 40 -2.40 -2.62 -12.70
C TYR A 40 -3.24 -3.06 -13.91
N GLN A 41 -3.54 -2.13 -14.83
CA GLN A 41 -4.17 -2.47 -16.12
C GLN A 41 -3.24 -3.36 -16.96
N TYR A 42 -1.95 -3.03 -17.04
CA TYR A 42 -1.00 -3.88 -17.75
C TYR A 42 -0.74 -5.18 -16.99
N LEU A 43 -0.64 -5.10 -15.67
CA LEU A 43 -0.35 -6.25 -14.81
C LEU A 43 -1.43 -7.33 -14.89
N HIS A 44 -2.72 -6.96 -14.91
CA HIS A 44 -3.78 -7.96 -15.02
C HIS A 44 -3.65 -8.79 -16.30
N TYR A 45 -3.34 -8.14 -17.43
CA TYR A 45 -3.24 -8.79 -18.71
C TYR A 45 -2.03 -9.74 -18.74
N ALA A 46 -0.90 -9.29 -18.19
CA ALA A 46 0.30 -10.13 -18.06
C ALA A 46 0.05 -11.37 -17.18
N GLN A 47 -0.60 -11.21 -16.02
CA GLN A 47 -0.93 -12.34 -15.14
C GLN A 47 -1.93 -13.30 -15.78
N PHE A 48 -2.90 -12.77 -16.53
CA PHE A 48 -3.86 -13.58 -17.28
C PHE A 48 -3.15 -14.43 -18.34
N LYS A 49 -2.26 -13.82 -19.14
CA LYS A 49 -1.43 -14.53 -20.12
C LYS A 49 -0.49 -15.56 -19.49
N ALA A 50 -0.06 -15.33 -18.25
CA ALA A 50 0.74 -16.28 -17.46
C ALA A 50 -0.09 -17.37 -16.75
N ASN A 51 -1.39 -17.50 -17.06
CA ASN A 51 -2.32 -18.44 -16.42
C ASN A 51 -2.41 -18.31 -14.89
N ARG A 52 -2.22 -17.10 -14.36
CA ARG A 52 -2.32 -16.78 -12.92
C ARG A 52 -3.61 -16.01 -12.66
N LEU A 53 -4.73 -16.72 -12.76
CA LEU A 53 -6.08 -16.12 -12.73
C LEU A 53 -6.34 -15.30 -11.46
N GLU A 54 -6.02 -15.83 -10.27
CA GLU A 54 -6.23 -15.09 -9.01
C GLU A 54 -5.48 -13.75 -8.98
N LYS A 55 -4.22 -13.74 -9.43
CA LYS A 55 -3.41 -12.51 -9.50
C LYS A 55 -3.90 -11.57 -10.59
N ALA A 56 -4.42 -12.10 -11.69
CA ALA A 56 -5.02 -11.30 -12.75
C ALA A 56 -6.28 -10.59 -12.25
N VAL A 57 -7.17 -11.30 -11.55
CA VAL A 57 -8.38 -10.75 -10.93
C VAL A 57 -8.03 -9.68 -9.89
N ALA A 58 -7.05 -9.96 -9.02
CA ALA A 58 -6.54 -9.00 -8.03
C ALA A 58 -6.08 -7.68 -8.69
N ALA A 59 -5.23 -7.80 -9.72
CA ALA A 59 -4.71 -6.64 -10.43
C ALA A 59 -5.81 -5.87 -11.17
N ALA A 60 -6.73 -6.56 -11.86
CA ALA A 60 -7.86 -5.93 -12.53
C ALA A 60 -8.74 -5.15 -11.55
N TYR A 61 -9.01 -5.74 -10.38
CA TYR A 61 -9.79 -5.11 -9.33
C TYR A 61 -9.13 -3.83 -8.79
N THR A 62 -7.83 -3.88 -8.48
CA THR A 62 -7.09 -2.70 -7.99
C THR A 62 -7.16 -1.53 -8.97
N PHE A 63 -7.09 -1.82 -10.27
CA PHE A 63 -7.28 -0.81 -11.31
C PHE A 63 -8.70 -0.22 -11.28
N LEU A 64 -9.72 -1.07 -11.20
CA LEU A 64 -11.12 -0.66 -11.19
C LEU A 64 -11.52 0.16 -9.95
N GLN A 65 -10.93 -0.11 -8.78
CA GLN A 65 -11.16 0.69 -7.57
C GLN A 65 -10.85 2.18 -7.77
N LYS A 66 -9.79 2.49 -8.54
CA LYS A 66 -9.39 3.88 -8.83
C LYS A 66 -10.03 4.43 -10.10
N ASN A 67 -10.53 3.55 -10.97
CA ASN A 67 -11.10 3.88 -12.27
C ASN A 67 -12.51 3.27 -12.44
N PRO A 68 -13.49 3.65 -11.59
CA PRO A 68 -14.81 3.01 -11.59
C PRO A 68 -15.59 3.21 -12.90
N LYS A 69 -15.31 4.29 -13.65
CA LYS A 69 -15.96 4.61 -14.93
C LYS A 69 -15.24 4.04 -16.15
N HIS A 70 -14.24 3.18 -15.96
CA HIS A 70 -13.48 2.63 -17.08
C HIS A 70 -14.33 1.65 -17.90
N ALA A 71 -14.07 1.52 -19.20
CA ALA A 71 -14.89 0.71 -20.11
C ALA A 71 -14.92 -0.81 -19.78
N ILE A 72 -14.02 -1.28 -18.91
CA ILE A 72 -13.92 -2.70 -18.51
C ILE A 72 -14.60 -2.98 -17.16
N THR A 73 -15.19 -1.97 -16.52
CA THR A 73 -15.94 -2.17 -15.28
C THR A 73 -17.19 -3.00 -15.59
N THR A 74 -17.21 -4.25 -15.13
CA THR A 74 -18.41 -5.08 -15.19
C THR A 74 -19.29 -4.84 -13.96
N ASP A 75 -20.60 -4.89 -14.13
CA ASP A 75 -21.58 -4.79 -13.04
C ASP A 75 -21.54 -6.07 -12.20
N GLY A 76 -20.60 -6.14 -11.25
CA GLY A 76 -20.49 -7.28 -10.33
C GLY A 76 -19.50 -7.04 -9.20
N PRO A 77 -19.74 -7.61 -8.00
CA PRO A 77 -18.81 -7.49 -6.89
C PRO A 77 -17.55 -8.33 -7.17
N LEU A 78 -16.46 -7.65 -7.53
CA LEU A 78 -15.13 -8.28 -7.56
C LEU A 78 -14.53 -8.27 -6.14
N PRO A 79 -13.94 -9.39 -5.69
CA PRO A 79 -13.27 -9.45 -4.38
C PRO A 79 -11.96 -8.67 -4.38
N ASN A 80 -11.74 -7.84 -3.35
CA ASN A 80 -10.48 -7.12 -3.14
C ASN A 80 -9.41 -8.07 -2.56
N LEU A 81 -8.59 -8.65 -3.43
CA LEU A 81 -7.48 -9.52 -3.02
C LEU A 81 -6.28 -8.74 -2.45
N GLN A 82 -6.25 -7.41 -2.60
CA GLN A 82 -5.26 -6.53 -1.97
C GLN A 82 -5.79 -5.80 -0.73
N ALA A 83 -7.05 -6.02 -0.33
CA ALA A 83 -7.58 -5.48 0.91
C ALA A 83 -6.69 -5.95 2.05
N GLN A 84 -6.21 -4.99 2.83
CA GLN A 84 -5.55 -5.33 4.07
C GLN A 84 -6.63 -5.84 5.04
N PRO A 85 -6.30 -6.81 5.92
CA PRO A 85 -7.28 -7.44 6.80
C PRO A 85 -8.03 -6.43 7.70
N GLU A 86 -7.38 -5.34 8.12
CA GLU A 86 -7.98 -4.26 8.91
C GLU A 86 -9.04 -3.46 8.14
N GLU A 87 -8.94 -3.41 6.80
CA GLU A 87 -9.90 -2.71 5.95
C GLU A 87 -11.29 -3.36 6.03
N ALA A 88 -11.35 -4.69 6.13
CA ALA A 88 -12.61 -5.41 6.30
C ALA A 88 -13.28 -5.10 7.65
N VAL A 89 -12.48 -4.97 8.72
CA VAL A 89 -12.94 -4.57 10.06
C VAL A 89 -13.46 -3.13 10.02
N PHE A 90 -12.75 -2.22 9.36
CA PHE A 90 -13.19 -0.84 9.19
C PHE A 90 -14.51 -0.73 8.40
N LEU A 91 -14.64 -1.44 7.28
CA LEU A 91 -15.87 -1.44 6.48
C LEU A 91 -17.06 -1.99 7.26
N ARG A 92 -16.86 -3.02 8.10
CA ARG A 92 -17.88 -3.50 9.03
C ARG A 92 -18.27 -2.43 10.04
N ALA A 93 -17.29 -1.72 10.62
CA ALA A 93 -17.54 -0.61 11.54
C ALA A 93 -18.41 0.49 10.89
N VAL A 94 -18.16 0.83 9.62
CA VAL A 94 -18.96 1.82 8.87
C VAL A 94 -20.41 1.35 8.70
N LYS A 95 -20.63 0.07 8.37
CA LYS A 95 -21.98 -0.50 8.25
C LYS A 95 -22.73 -0.48 9.58
N LEU A 96 -22.05 -0.81 10.68
CA LEU A 96 -22.64 -0.76 12.03
C LEU A 96 -23.01 0.67 12.43
N TYR A 97 -22.18 1.66 12.11
CA TYR A 97 -22.49 3.07 12.36
C TYR A 97 -23.76 3.51 11.61
N ASN A 98 -23.83 3.19 10.32
CA ASN A 98 -24.96 3.55 9.46
C ASN A 98 -26.28 2.86 9.86
N SER A 99 -26.21 1.76 10.62
CA SER A 99 -27.38 1.04 11.15
C SER A 99 -27.72 1.41 12.61
N GLY A 100 -27.05 2.43 13.18
CA GLY A 100 -27.32 2.93 14.54
C GLY A 100 -26.53 2.22 15.65
N GLY A 101 -25.66 1.26 15.30
CA GLY A 101 -24.78 0.54 16.23
C GLY A 101 -23.52 1.32 16.59
N SER A 102 -23.65 2.49 17.21
CA SER A 102 -22.52 3.40 17.47
C SER A 102 -21.43 2.78 18.35
N ARG A 103 -21.80 2.05 19.43
CA ARG A 103 -20.83 1.46 20.35
C ARG A 103 -19.98 0.37 19.66
N SER A 104 -20.63 -0.60 19.01
CA SER A 104 -19.93 -1.67 18.28
C SER A 104 -19.14 -1.13 17.09
N SER A 105 -19.61 -0.05 16.46
CA SER A 105 -18.83 0.63 15.42
C SER A 105 -17.55 1.25 15.97
N THR A 106 -17.59 1.90 17.13
CA THR A 106 -16.38 2.47 17.76
C THR A 106 -15.37 1.38 18.10
N GLU A 107 -15.82 0.27 18.69
CA GLU A 107 -14.94 -0.87 19.03
C GLU A 107 -14.25 -1.46 17.79
N ASP A 108 -15.00 -1.66 16.68
CA ASP A 108 -14.41 -2.14 15.43
C ASP A 108 -13.46 -1.09 14.79
N ARG A 109 -13.77 0.21 14.90
CA ARG A 109 -12.91 1.29 14.40
C ARG A 109 -11.58 1.35 15.16
N GLU A 110 -11.61 1.27 16.48
CA GLU A 110 -10.39 1.28 17.31
C GLU A 110 -9.50 0.08 17.00
N ARG A 111 -10.10 -1.10 16.78
CA ARG A 111 -9.38 -2.30 16.38
C ARG A 111 -8.71 -2.14 15.02
N ALA A 112 -9.46 -1.68 14.00
CA ALA A 112 -8.91 -1.45 12.67
C ALA A 112 -7.77 -0.42 12.70
N LEU A 113 -7.92 0.64 13.50
CA LEU A 113 -6.89 1.66 13.67
C LEU A 113 -5.61 1.08 14.29
N ALA A 114 -5.72 0.24 15.32
CA ALA A 114 -4.55 -0.38 15.96
C ALA A 114 -3.78 -1.28 14.99
N GLU A 115 -4.48 -2.10 14.21
CA GLU A 115 -3.88 -2.97 13.18
C GLU A 115 -3.22 -2.15 12.07
N TYR A 116 -3.91 -1.12 11.56
CA TYR A 116 -3.36 -0.19 10.58
C TYR A 116 -2.06 0.46 11.07
N LEU A 117 -2.05 1.00 12.31
CA LEU A 117 -0.87 1.67 12.86
C LEU A 117 0.33 0.72 13.01
N ALA A 118 0.09 -0.56 13.33
CA ALA A 118 1.14 -1.56 13.39
C ALA A 118 1.76 -1.84 12.00
N ILE A 119 0.92 -1.95 10.96
CA ILE A 119 1.38 -2.13 9.57
C ILE A 119 2.11 -0.88 9.08
N PHE A 120 1.55 0.30 9.37
CA PHE A 120 2.13 1.59 9.03
C PHE A 120 3.52 1.76 9.65
N ALA A 121 3.69 1.45 10.94
CA ALA A 121 4.99 1.50 11.60
C ALA A 121 6.01 0.55 10.96
N ARG A 122 5.60 -0.65 10.55
CA ARG A 122 6.46 -1.59 9.82
C ARG A 122 6.84 -1.07 8.43
N CYS A 123 5.89 -0.44 7.74
CA CYS A 123 6.13 0.18 6.43
C CYS A 123 7.11 1.35 6.55
N LEU A 124 6.88 2.27 7.49
CA LEU A 124 7.78 3.36 7.80
C LEU A 124 9.19 2.86 8.12
N ALA A 125 9.34 1.85 8.98
CA ALA A 125 10.66 1.29 9.28
C ALA A 125 11.38 0.75 8.02
N GLY A 126 10.64 0.26 7.02
CA GLY A 126 11.18 -0.17 5.73
C GLY A 126 11.51 0.96 4.76
N CYS A 127 10.81 2.10 4.85
CA CYS A 127 10.98 3.26 3.95
C CYS A 127 11.95 4.32 4.51
N GLU A 128 11.87 4.64 5.80
CA GLU A 128 12.65 5.69 6.47
C GLU A 128 14.05 5.24 6.89
N GLY A 129 14.32 3.93 6.93
CA GLY A 129 15.68 3.40 7.15
C GLY A 129 16.67 3.72 6.02
N ALA A 130 16.22 4.45 4.99
CA ALA A 130 16.94 4.65 3.76
C ALA A 130 16.99 6.14 3.31
N HIS A 131 16.30 7.06 3.99
CA HIS A 131 16.40 8.48 3.67
C HIS A 131 17.63 9.12 4.35
N GLU A 132 18.71 9.35 3.59
CA GLU A 132 19.64 10.43 3.92
C GLU A 132 18.96 11.76 3.59
N GLN A 133 18.90 12.64 4.59
CA GLN A 133 18.50 14.03 4.45
C GLN A 133 19.54 14.70 3.53
N ALA A 134 19.21 14.84 2.25
CA ALA A 134 19.98 15.71 1.37
C ALA A 134 19.72 17.14 1.83
N ASP A 135 20.66 17.70 2.60
CA ASP A 135 20.73 19.13 2.84
C ASP A 135 20.83 19.81 1.47
N PHE A 136 19.70 20.34 1.02
CA PHE A 136 19.67 21.22 -0.14
C PHE A 136 20.26 22.56 0.31
N LYS A 137 21.58 22.72 0.12
CA LYS A 137 22.22 24.03 0.20
C LYS A 137 21.98 24.75 -1.12
N ASP A 138 20.96 25.61 -1.13
CA ASP A 138 21.00 26.80 -1.98
C ASP A 138 22.01 27.79 -1.36
N PHE A 139 22.76 28.46 -2.26
CA PHE A 139 23.79 29.48 -2.06
C PHE A 139 25.23 28.97 -1.90
#